data_AF-A0A8S3FS94-F1
#
_entry.id   AF-A0A8S3FS94-F1
#
_cell.length_a   1.000
_cell.length_b   1.000
_cell.length_c   1.000
_cell.angle_alpha   90.00
_cell.angle_beta   90.00
_cell.angle_gamma   90.00
#
_symmetry.space_group_name_H-M   'P 1'
#
loop_
_entity.id
_entity.type
_entity.pdbx_description
1 polymer ?
#
loop_
_entity_poly.entity_id
_entity_poly.type
_entity_poly.pdbx_seq_one_letter_code
_entity_poly.pdbx_strand_id
1 'polypeptide(L)'
;MSDIAVDRSYYSPLADSIAAWQRDYTSGPLTEDEFHQFFEDGFVLKHDLIKRDQLASVISSIEGLVDELAQNLYRADKIQDLHENDDFYKRLTAIEAQFPGACVLLHKNGVLPAAIASLWSNETLISIAQQLLGRDIAGHPVWNLRTKVKKNIIF
;
A
#
# COMPACT_ATOMS: atom_id res chain seq x y z
N MET A 1 -22.40 -1.64 29.35
CA MET A 1 -21.16 -1.35 28.59
C MET A 1 -20.83 0.09 28.87
N SER A 2 -19.81 0.34 29.69
CA SER A 2 -19.36 1.69 30.02
C SER A 2 -18.57 2.25 28.85
N ASP A 3 -19.05 3.36 28.28
CA ASP A 3 -18.29 4.16 27.33
C ASP A 3 -16.97 4.59 27.99
N ILE A 4 -15.86 4.08 27.46
CA ILE A 4 -14.55 4.61 27.78
C ILE A 4 -14.49 5.97 27.08
N ALA A 5 -14.79 7.04 27.82
CA ALA A 5 -14.49 8.39 27.38
C ALA A 5 -12.98 8.47 27.16
N VAL A 6 -12.57 8.47 25.90
CA VAL A 6 -11.18 8.71 25.53
C VAL A 6 -10.86 10.13 25.96
N ASP A 7 -10.02 10.28 26.99
CA ASP A 7 -9.51 11.57 27.41
C ASP A 7 -8.68 12.17 26.27
N ARG A 8 -9.29 13.10 25.53
CA ARG A 8 -8.66 13.77 24.39
C ARG A 8 -7.82 14.98 24.80
N SER A 9 -7.65 15.26 26.09
CA SER A 9 -6.87 16.42 26.56
C SER A 9 -5.39 16.35 26.16
N TYR A 10 -4.84 15.14 25.96
CA TYR A 10 -3.51 14.92 25.38
C TYR A 10 -3.37 15.36 23.91
N TYR A 11 -4.48 15.56 23.20
CA TYR A 11 -4.49 16.00 21.81
C TYR A 11 -4.61 17.51 21.65
N SER A 12 -4.58 18.32 22.71
CA SER A 12 -4.69 19.79 22.56
C SER A 12 -3.67 20.38 21.58
N PRO A 13 -2.37 20.01 21.61
CA PRO A 13 -1.41 20.49 20.60
C PRO A 13 -1.68 19.92 19.19
N LEU A 14 -2.29 18.73 19.12
CA LEU A 14 -2.64 18.09 17.85
C LEU A 14 -3.86 18.75 17.22
N ALA A 15 -4.86 19.13 18.01
CA ALA A 15 -6.05 19.83 17.54
C ALA A 15 -5.68 21.18 16.94
N ASP A 16 -4.80 21.95 17.60
CA ASP A 16 -4.28 23.20 17.07
C ASP A 16 -3.47 22.99 15.78
N SER A 17 -2.68 21.92 15.72
CA SER A 17 -1.91 21.56 14.52
C SER A 17 -2.82 21.15 13.35
N ILE A 18 -3.85 20.35 13.62
CA ILE A 18 -4.85 19.93 12.63
C ILE A 18 -5.63 21.14 12.13
N ALA A 19 -6.09 22.02 13.03
CA ALA A 19 -6.78 23.25 12.65
C ALA A 19 -5.89 24.16 11.78
N ALA A 20 -4.58 24.19 12.04
CA ALA A 20 -3.62 24.91 11.20
C ALA A 20 -3.36 24.25 9.84
N TRP A 21 -3.60 22.94 9.70
CA TRP A 21 -3.47 22.20 8.44
C TRP A 21 -4.78 22.10 7.66
N GLN A 22 -5.92 22.27 8.33
CA GLN A 22 -7.23 22.23 7.71
C GLN A 22 -7.33 23.35 6.68
N ARG A 23 -7.83 22.98 5.50
CA ARG A 23 -7.99 23.88 4.36
C ARG A 23 -9.46 23.97 4.03
N ASP A 24 -9.82 25.00 3.26
CA ASP A 24 -11.14 25.06 2.65
C ASP A 24 -11.29 23.94 1.63
N TYR A 25 -12.49 23.36 1.58
CA TYR A 25 -12.82 22.37 0.57
C TYR A 25 -12.65 22.94 -0.84
N THR A 26 -12.15 22.10 -1.75
CA THR A 26 -12.07 22.39 -3.18
C THR A 26 -12.65 21.23 -3.97
N SER A 27 -13.38 21.52 -5.05
CA SER A 27 -13.96 20.48 -5.90
C SER A 27 -12.90 19.58 -6.52
N GLY A 28 -13.18 18.28 -6.58
CA GLY A 28 -12.27 17.25 -7.09
C GLY A 28 -12.73 15.83 -6.73
N PRO A 29 -11.82 14.85 -6.60
CA PRO A 29 -12.20 13.46 -6.42
C PRO A 29 -12.82 13.13 -5.06
N LEU A 30 -12.43 13.82 -3.98
CA LEU A 30 -13.14 13.75 -2.70
C LEU A 30 -14.39 14.63 -2.73
N THR A 31 -15.49 14.11 -2.17
CA THR A 31 -16.65 14.94 -1.84
C THR A 31 -16.34 15.84 -0.65
N GLU A 32 -17.21 16.83 -0.41
CA GLU A 32 -17.07 17.71 0.76
C GLU A 32 -17.14 16.91 2.07
N ASP A 33 -18.10 15.98 2.19
CA ASP A 33 -18.21 15.10 3.36
C ASP A 33 -16.95 14.24 3.57
N GLU A 34 -16.40 13.65 2.50
CA GLU A 34 -15.18 12.84 2.54
C GLU A 34 -13.94 13.68 2.91
N PHE A 35 -13.90 14.92 2.44
CA PHE A 35 -12.84 15.88 2.77
C PHE A 35 -12.88 16.24 4.25
N HIS A 36 -14.06 16.56 4.79
CA HIS A 36 -14.22 16.86 6.21
C HIS A 36 -13.94 15.65 7.09
N GLN A 37 -14.38 14.45 6.68
CA GLN A 37 -14.09 13.20 7.38
C GLN A 37 -12.58 13.00 7.58
N PHE A 38 -11.75 13.33 6.58
CA PHE A 38 -10.30 13.19 6.71
C PHE A 38 -9.73 14.01 7.88
N PHE A 39 -10.20 15.23 8.10
CA PHE A 39 -9.72 16.09 9.19
C PHE A 39 -10.35 15.74 10.56
N GLU A 40 -11.56 15.18 10.56
CA GLU A 40 -12.26 14.75 11.78
C GLU A 40 -11.76 13.39 12.30
N ASP A 41 -11.65 12.41 11.40
CA ASP A 41 -11.32 11.01 11.73
C ASP A 41 -9.85 10.67 11.49
N GLY A 42 -9.13 11.50 10.71
CA GLY A 42 -7.76 11.24 10.29
C GLY A 42 -7.64 10.29 9.09
N PHE A 43 -8.74 9.86 8.48
CA PHE A 43 -8.75 8.98 7.31
C PHE A 43 -10.04 9.14 6.48
N VAL A 44 -10.00 8.64 5.24
CA VAL A 44 -11.17 8.53 4.36
C VAL A 44 -11.11 7.22 3.57
N LEU A 45 -12.25 6.57 3.36
CA LEU A 45 -12.36 5.36 2.55
C LEU A 45 -13.00 5.66 1.19
N LYS A 46 -12.15 5.84 0.17
CA LYS A 46 -12.61 6.06 -1.20
C LYS A 46 -12.67 4.73 -1.98
N HIS A 47 -13.89 4.34 -2.34
CA HIS A 47 -14.13 3.08 -3.04
C HIS A 47 -13.94 3.23 -4.55
N ASP A 48 -13.53 2.13 -5.20
CA ASP A 48 -13.42 2.02 -6.66
C ASP A 48 -12.60 3.12 -7.36
N LEU A 49 -11.66 3.71 -6.62
CA LEU A 49 -10.83 4.83 -7.04
C LEU A 49 -9.89 4.42 -8.17
N ILE A 50 -9.22 3.28 -8.00
CA ILE A 50 -8.36 2.67 -9.01
C ILE A 50 -9.08 1.44 -9.53
N LYS A 51 -9.32 1.40 -10.84
CA LYS A 51 -10.02 0.30 -11.49
C LYS A 51 -9.07 -0.90 -11.64
N ARG A 52 -9.65 -2.11 -11.70
CA ARG A 52 -8.87 -3.35 -11.70
C ARG A 52 -7.98 -3.51 -12.93
N ASP A 53 -8.43 -3.01 -14.07
CA ASP A 53 -7.67 -2.95 -15.33
C ASP A 53 -6.43 -2.04 -15.19
N GLN A 54 -6.54 -0.93 -14.49
CA GLN A 54 -5.40 -0.04 -14.18
C GLN A 54 -4.34 -0.71 -13.28
N LEU A 55 -4.72 -1.77 -12.56
CA LEU A 55 -3.81 -2.55 -11.72
C LEU A 55 -3.11 -3.69 -12.48
N ALA A 56 -3.50 -4.00 -13.72
CA ALA A 56 -2.97 -5.15 -14.44
C ALA A 56 -1.45 -5.09 -14.64
N SER A 57 -0.91 -3.91 -14.98
CA SER A 57 0.53 -3.70 -15.14
C SER A 57 1.30 -3.80 -13.82
N VAL A 58 0.67 -3.39 -12.72
CA VAL A 58 1.22 -3.51 -11.37
C VAL A 58 1.28 -4.97 -10.94
N ILE A 59 0.20 -5.72 -11.17
CA ILE A 59 0.14 -7.16 -10.90
C ILE A 59 1.24 -7.88 -11.67
N SER A 60 1.34 -7.65 -12.98
CA SER A 60 2.38 -8.26 -13.82
C SER A 60 3.81 -7.88 -13.38
N SER A 61 4.02 -6.64 -12.93
CA SER A 61 5.31 -6.22 -12.38
C SER A 61 5.65 -6.98 -11.09
N ILE A 62 4.67 -7.21 -10.22
CA ILE A 62 4.86 -7.99 -9.01
C ILE A 62 5.12 -9.48 -9.34
N GLU A 63 4.44 -10.05 -10.34
CA GLU A 63 4.73 -11.41 -10.82
C GLU A 63 6.19 -11.55 -11.26
N GLY A 64 6.73 -10.55 -11.98
CA GLY A 64 8.14 -10.51 -12.36
C GLY A 64 9.08 -10.48 -11.15
N LEU A 65 8.75 -9.73 -10.09
CA LEU A 65 9.55 -9.72 -8.86
C LEU A 65 9.51 -11.07 -8.13
N VAL A 66 8.36 -11.75 -8.13
CA VAL A 66 8.21 -13.10 -7.56
C VAL A 66 9.00 -14.12 -8.38
N ASP A 67 8.99 -13.99 -9.70
CA ASP A 67 9.75 -14.84 -10.61
C ASP A 67 11.26 -14.71 -10.36
N GLU A 68 11.77 -13.48 -10.32
CA GLU A 68 13.18 -13.21 -10.02
C GLU A 68 13.59 -13.78 -8.66
N LEU A 69 12.76 -13.61 -7.64
CA LEU A 69 12.97 -14.20 -6.32
C LEU A 69 13.04 -15.74 -6.39
N ALA A 70 12.09 -16.38 -7.07
CA ALA A 70 12.06 -17.84 -7.22
C ALA A 70 13.32 -18.36 -7.91
N GLN A 71 13.72 -17.73 -9.02
CA GLN A 71 14.94 -18.06 -9.76
C GLN A 71 16.19 -17.92 -8.89
N ASN A 72 16.29 -16.84 -8.12
CA ASN A 72 17.44 -16.62 -7.23
C ASN A 72 17.50 -17.66 -6.11
N LEU A 73 16.36 -18.03 -5.52
CA LEU A 73 16.28 -19.06 -4.48
C LEU A 73 16.59 -20.46 -5.04
N TYR A 74 16.10 -20.78 -6.24
CA TYR A 74 16.32 -22.07 -6.89
C TYR A 74 17.80 -22.26 -7.25
N ARG A 75 18.43 -21.25 -7.86
CA ARG A 75 19.88 -21.27 -8.17
C ARG A 75 20.77 -21.39 -6.93
N ALA A 76 20.26 -21.00 -5.77
CA ALA A 76 20.94 -21.09 -4.48
C ALA A 76 20.57 -22.36 -3.68
N ASP A 77 19.91 -23.33 -4.32
CA ASP A 77 19.43 -24.58 -3.73
C ASP A 77 18.55 -24.38 -2.48
N LYS A 78 17.81 -23.25 -2.41
CA LYS A 78 16.91 -22.92 -1.28
C LYS A 78 15.49 -23.42 -1.48
N ILE A 79 15.08 -23.64 -2.72
CA ILE A 79 13.79 -24.23 -3.11
C ILE A 79 14.04 -25.25 -4.22
N GLN A 80 13.15 -26.22 -4.37
CA GLN A 80 13.23 -27.30 -5.36
C GLN A 80 12.20 -27.14 -6.50
N ASP A 81 11.14 -26.36 -6.26
CA ASP A 81 10.10 -26.07 -7.26
C ASP A 81 9.96 -24.55 -7.43
N LEU A 82 9.98 -24.08 -8.67
CA LEU A 82 9.80 -22.68 -9.05
C LEU A 82 8.33 -22.23 -9.04
N HIS A 83 7.39 -23.18 -8.96
CA HIS A 83 5.95 -22.96 -9.00
C HIS A 83 5.51 -22.12 -10.22
N GLU A 84 6.08 -22.40 -11.39
CA GLU A 84 5.82 -21.62 -12.63
C GLU A 84 4.36 -21.70 -13.11
N ASN A 85 3.63 -22.74 -12.71
CA ASN A 85 2.22 -22.93 -13.05
C ASN A 85 1.25 -22.29 -12.05
N ASP A 86 1.74 -21.75 -10.92
CA ASP A 86 0.91 -21.09 -9.93
C ASP A 86 0.60 -19.64 -10.36
N ASP A 87 -0.64 -19.20 -10.09
CA ASP A 87 -1.08 -17.84 -10.37
C ASP A 87 -0.52 -16.81 -9.37
N PHE A 88 -0.72 -15.52 -9.68
CA PHE A 88 -0.37 -14.37 -8.85
C PHE A 88 -0.73 -14.53 -7.36
N TYR A 89 -1.87 -15.14 -7.04
CA TYR A 89 -2.37 -15.24 -5.67
C TYR A 89 -1.75 -16.41 -4.89
N LYS A 90 -1.17 -17.39 -5.57
CA LYS A 90 -0.66 -18.63 -4.96
C LYS A 90 0.85 -18.73 -4.97
N ARG A 91 1.52 -18.28 -6.04
CA ARG A 91 2.93 -18.59 -6.29
C ARG A 91 3.86 -18.18 -5.14
N LEU A 92 3.71 -16.96 -4.61
CA LEU A 92 4.52 -16.50 -3.47
C LEU A 92 4.24 -17.31 -2.20
N THR A 93 2.99 -17.75 -1.98
CA THR A 93 2.65 -18.60 -0.83
C THR A 93 3.33 -19.97 -0.93
N ALA A 94 3.38 -20.55 -2.15
CA ALA A 94 4.04 -21.82 -2.39
C ALA A 94 5.56 -21.72 -2.21
N ILE A 95 6.17 -20.63 -2.71
CA ILE A 95 7.60 -20.33 -2.48
C ILE A 95 7.90 -20.11 -0.99
N GLU A 96 7.09 -19.35 -0.25
CA GLU A 96 7.27 -19.15 1.19
C GLU A 96 7.21 -20.49 1.97
N ALA A 97 6.39 -21.45 1.52
CA ALA A 97 6.31 -22.75 2.16
C ALA A 97 7.61 -23.58 2.02
N GLN A 98 8.36 -23.40 0.93
CA GLN A 98 9.69 -24.00 0.75
C GLN A 98 10.79 -23.18 1.45
N PHE A 99 10.67 -21.86 1.46
CA PHE A 99 11.65 -20.94 2.04
C PHE A 99 10.96 -19.86 2.92
N PRO A 100 10.80 -20.11 4.24
CA PRO A 100 10.26 -19.13 5.17
C PRO A 100 11.11 -17.86 5.19
N GLY A 101 10.51 -16.72 4.83
CA GLY A 101 11.18 -15.44 4.65
C GLY A 101 11.23 -14.93 3.21
N ALA A 102 10.74 -15.68 2.23
CA ALA A 102 10.61 -15.22 0.83
C ALA A 102 9.87 -13.87 0.74
N CYS A 103 8.78 -13.70 1.48
CA CYS A 103 8.02 -12.44 1.55
C CYS A 103 8.86 -11.26 2.06
N VAL A 104 9.77 -11.52 3.01
CA VAL A 104 10.65 -10.48 3.57
C VAL A 104 11.71 -10.07 2.54
N LEU A 105 12.21 -11.01 1.74
CA LEU A 105 13.14 -10.68 0.66
C LEU A 105 12.48 -9.81 -0.40
N LEU A 106 11.26 -10.16 -0.82
CA LEU A 106 10.49 -9.38 -1.79
C LEU A 106 10.24 -7.94 -1.32
N HIS A 107 9.95 -7.76 -0.03
CA HIS A 107 9.79 -6.45 0.59
C HIS A 107 11.06 -5.58 0.57
N LYS A 108 12.25 -6.21 0.60
CA LYS A 108 13.54 -5.53 0.73
C LYS A 108 14.24 -5.23 -0.60
N ASN A 109 13.69 -5.65 -1.75
CA ASN A 109 14.36 -5.51 -3.05
C ASN A 109 14.65 -4.05 -3.44
N GLY A 110 13.93 -3.07 -2.86
CA GLY A 110 14.27 -1.64 -2.87
C GLY A 110 14.11 -0.92 -4.21
N VAL A 111 14.07 -1.63 -5.33
CA VAL A 111 13.92 -1.06 -6.68
C VAL A 111 12.45 -0.89 -7.02
N LEU A 112 12.00 0.36 -7.14
CA LEU A 112 10.62 0.70 -7.52
C LEU A 112 10.35 0.34 -8.99
N PRO A 113 9.42 -0.60 -9.29
CA PRO A 113 9.05 -0.91 -10.67
C PRO A 113 8.32 0.26 -11.32
N ALA A 114 8.52 0.44 -12.64
CA ALA A 114 7.92 1.54 -13.40
C ALA A 114 6.39 1.55 -13.33
N ALA A 115 5.73 0.39 -13.33
CA ALA A 115 4.28 0.33 -13.20
C ALA A 115 3.79 0.81 -11.83
N ILE A 116 4.54 0.52 -10.76
CA ILE A 116 4.20 1.00 -9.40
C ILE A 116 4.47 2.51 -9.31
N ALA A 117 5.56 3.01 -9.90
CA ALA A 117 5.83 4.46 -9.99
C ALA A 117 4.74 5.21 -10.76
N SER A 118 4.26 4.64 -11.87
CA SER A 118 3.15 5.18 -12.66
C SER A 118 1.86 5.21 -11.86
N LEU A 119 1.52 4.14 -11.14
CA LEU A 119 0.37 4.11 -10.25
C LEU A 119 0.50 5.16 -9.13
N TRP A 120 1.69 5.31 -8.53
CA TRP A 120 1.93 6.33 -7.51
C TRP A 120 1.73 7.76 -8.05
N SER A 121 2.05 7.98 -9.31
CA SER A 121 1.87 9.26 -9.99
C SER A 121 0.51 9.40 -10.67
N ASN A 122 -0.46 8.53 -10.34
CA ASN A 122 -1.79 8.58 -10.93
C ASN A 122 -2.48 9.91 -10.62
N GLU A 123 -3.02 10.56 -11.66
CA GLU A 123 -3.61 11.90 -11.57
C GLU A 123 -4.70 12.01 -10.51
N THR A 124 -5.53 10.97 -10.34
CA THR A 124 -6.59 10.97 -9.34
C THR A 124 -6.01 10.92 -7.92
N LEU A 125 -4.97 10.10 -7.67
CA LEU A 125 -4.29 10.06 -6.37
C LEU A 125 -3.59 11.38 -6.06
N ILE A 126 -2.92 11.96 -7.05
CA ILE A 126 -2.28 13.28 -6.91
C ILE A 126 -3.33 14.36 -6.65
N SER A 127 -4.47 14.34 -7.33
CA SER A 127 -5.55 15.30 -7.13
C SER A 127 -6.16 15.20 -5.73
N ILE A 128 -6.36 13.98 -5.20
CA ILE A 128 -6.77 13.78 -3.80
C ILE A 128 -5.74 14.35 -2.83
N ALA A 129 -4.46 14.03 -3.04
CA ALA A 129 -3.38 14.56 -2.20
C ALA A 129 -3.34 16.09 -2.27
N GLN A 130 -3.61 16.70 -3.43
CA GLN A 130 -3.66 18.15 -3.58
C GLN A 130 -4.87 18.79 -2.92
N GLN A 131 -6.04 18.13 -2.94
CA GLN A 131 -7.21 18.59 -2.18
C GLN A 131 -6.87 18.65 -0.68
N LEU A 132 -6.26 17.60 -0.14
CA LEU A 132 -5.96 17.50 1.30
C LEU A 132 -4.76 18.37 1.73
N LEU A 133 -3.69 18.40 0.94
CA LEU A 133 -2.40 18.95 1.35
C LEU A 133 -2.05 20.28 0.64
N GLY A 134 -2.71 20.60 -0.48
CA GLY A 134 -2.40 21.76 -1.32
C GLY A 134 -1.64 21.42 -2.61
N ARG A 135 -1.30 22.45 -3.39
CA ARG A 135 -0.74 22.27 -4.75
C ARG A 135 0.73 21.82 -4.76
N ASP A 136 1.52 22.29 -3.82
CA ASP A 136 2.97 22.06 -3.77
C ASP A 136 3.30 20.80 -2.96
N ILE A 137 3.01 19.64 -3.54
CA ILE A 137 3.24 18.33 -2.90
C ILE A 137 4.39 17.58 -3.55
N ALA A 138 5.13 16.85 -2.74
CA ALA A 138 6.15 15.91 -3.17
C ALA A 138 5.91 14.54 -2.51
N GLY A 139 5.93 13.48 -3.30
CA GLY A 139 5.89 12.11 -2.79
C GLY A 139 7.27 11.67 -2.32
N HIS A 140 7.40 11.30 -1.05
CA HIS A 140 8.64 10.72 -0.56
C HIS A 140 8.83 9.32 -1.17
N PRO A 141 9.92 9.02 -1.90
CA PRO A 141 10.05 7.86 -2.80
C PRO A 141 10.18 6.49 -2.10
N VAL A 142 9.90 6.42 -0.80
CA VAL A 142 9.88 5.14 -0.06
C VAL A 142 8.57 4.43 -0.32
N TRP A 143 8.70 3.23 -0.88
CA TRP A 143 7.60 2.32 -1.14
C TRP A 143 7.90 0.96 -0.53
N ASN A 144 6.86 0.18 -0.27
CA ASN A 144 6.98 -1.15 0.31
C ASN A 144 5.90 -2.07 -0.26
N LEU A 145 6.29 -3.17 -0.89
CA LEU A 145 5.37 -4.27 -1.14
C LEU A 145 5.16 -5.05 0.17
N ARG A 146 3.94 -5.02 0.71
CA ARG A 146 3.58 -5.73 1.95
C ARG A 146 2.77 -6.96 1.63
N THR A 147 3.45 -8.04 1.28
CA THR A 147 2.78 -9.31 1.00
C THR A 147 2.25 -9.94 2.28
N LYS A 148 1.08 -10.60 2.16
CA LYS A 148 0.42 -11.32 3.24
C LYS A 148 0.12 -12.72 2.73
N VAL A 149 1.03 -13.63 3.03
CA VAL A 149 0.84 -15.06 2.77
C VAL A 149 0.26 -15.72 4.02
N LYS A 150 -0.49 -16.81 3.82
CA LYS A 150 -0.96 -17.62 4.93
C LYS A 150 0.27 -18.19 5.63
N LYS A 151 0.51 -17.79 6.88
CA LYS A 151 1.52 -18.47 7.70
C LYS A 151 1.00 -19.86 8.02
N ASN A 152 1.71 -20.90 7.58
CA ASN A 152 1.56 -22.22 8.17
C ASN A 152 2.18 -22.16 9.57
N ILE A 153 1.42 -21.66 10.54
CA ILE A 153 1.78 -21.85 11.95
C ILE A 153 1.30 -23.26 12.30
N ILE A 154 2.19 -24.23 12.12
CA ILE A 154 2.08 -25.52 12.81
C ILE A 154 2.66 -25.24 14.19
N PHE A 155 1.78 -25.06 15.19
CA PHE A 155 2.16 -25.16 16.60
C PHE A 155 2.23 -26.63 16.99
#